data_AF-A0A3D5JXT0-F1
#
_entry.id   AF-A0A3D5JXT0-F1
#
_cell.length_a   1.000
_cell.length_b   1.000
_cell.length_c   1.000
_cell.angle_alpha   90.00
_cell.angle_beta   90.00
_cell.angle_gamma   90.00
#
_symmetry.space_group_name_H-M   'P 1'
#
loop_
_entity.id
_entity.type
_entity.pdbx_description
1 polymer ?
#
loop_
_entity_poly.entity_id
_entity_poly.type
_entity_poly.pdbx_seq_one_letter_code
_entity_poly.pdbx_strand_id
1 'polypeptide(L)' 'MFAKHPPVNTTPNTDPGRYHAEGFCLFHDVLSTEEIEATRGELDRLIAAMPKRQVVYKDGENREVDA' A
#
# COMPACT_ATOMS: atom_id res chain seq x y z
N MET A 1 -8.79 -31.69 -25.97
CA MET A 1 -8.98 -30.26 -26.32
C MET A 1 -8.44 -29.44 -25.17
N PHE A 2 -7.32 -28.75 -25.35
CA PHE A 2 -6.79 -27.86 -24.32
C PHE A 2 -7.54 -26.53 -24.40
N ALA A 3 -8.17 -26.12 -23.29
CA ALA A 3 -8.73 -24.78 -23.19
C ALA A 3 -7.59 -23.77 -23.38
N LYS A 4 -7.63 -23.00 -24.48
CA LYS A 4 -6.71 -21.89 -24.69
C LYS A 4 -6.89 -20.94 -23.51
N HIS A 5 -5.82 -20.69 -22.76
CA HIS A 5 -5.80 -19.60 -21.79
C HIS A 5 -6.20 -18.31 -22.54
N PRO A 6 -7.17 -17.53 -22.04
CA PRO A 6 -7.48 -16.24 -22.64
C PRO A 6 -6.22 -15.36 -22.62
N PRO A 7 -6.00 -14.50 -23.63
CA PRO A 7 -4.87 -13.59 -23.65
C PRO A 7 -4.92 -12.72 -22.39
N VAL A 8 -3.80 -12.65 -21.66
CA VAL A 8 -3.64 -11.71 -20.54
C VAL A 8 -3.76 -10.31 -21.11
N ASN A 9 -4.80 -9.58 -20.72
CA ASN A 9 -4.91 -8.16 -21.06
C ASN A 9 -3.79 -7.43 -20.32
N THR A 10 -2.78 -6.96 -21.04
CA THR A 10 -1.61 -6.28 -20.46
C THR A 10 -1.91 -4.84 -20.04
N THR A 11 -3.11 -4.33 -20.36
CA THR A 11 -3.53 -2.99 -19.98
C THR A 11 -4.11 -3.02 -18.57
N PRO A 12 -3.60 -2.22 -17.62
CA PRO A 12 -4.16 -2.14 -16.27
C PRO A 12 -5.67 -1.81 -16.30
N ASN A 13 -6.43 -2.42 -15.40
CA ASN A 13 -7.85 -2.11 -15.26
C ASN A 13 -8.03 -0.67 -14.77
N THR A 14 -8.72 0.17 -15.54
CA THR A 14 -9.09 1.56 -15.17
C THR A 14 -10.60 1.71 -14.96
N ASP A 15 -11.36 0.61 -14.95
CA ASP A 15 -12.81 0.60 -14.83
C ASP A 15 -13.24 0.06 -13.45
N PRO A 16 -13.91 0.89 -12.61
CA PRO A 16 -14.44 0.46 -11.33
C PRO A 16 -15.39 -0.75 -11.42
N GLY A 17 -16.16 -0.87 -12.51
CA GLY A 17 -17.10 -1.97 -12.73
C GLY A 17 -16.42 -3.33 -12.89
N ARG A 18 -15.12 -3.34 -13.22
CA ARG A 18 -14.30 -4.54 -13.38
C ARG A 18 -13.51 -4.92 -12.13
N TYR A 19 -13.56 -4.13 -11.06
CA TYR A 19 -12.80 -4.39 -9.81
C TYR A 19 -13.05 -5.80 -9.24
N HIS A 20 -14.31 -6.23 -9.19
CA HIS A 20 -14.64 -7.56 -8.67
C HIS A 20 -14.05 -8.69 -9.51
N ALA A 21 -13.97 -8.52 -10.83
CA ALA A 21 -13.48 -9.55 -11.75
C ALA A 21 -11.94 -9.60 -11.81
N GLU A 22 -11.26 -8.46 -11.64
CA GLU A 22 -9.82 -8.33 -11.87
C GLU A 22 -9.00 -8.06 -10.59
N GLY A 23 -9.66 -7.76 -9.48
CA GLY A 23 -9.04 -7.61 -8.16
C GLY A 23 -8.28 -6.30 -7.93
N PHE A 24 -8.13 -5.45 -8.96
CA PHE A 24 -7.53 -4.13 -8.84
C PHE A 24 -8.11 -3.15 -9.86
N CYS A 25 -7.95 -1.86 -9.57
CA CYS A 25 -8.04 -0.77 -10.54
C CYS A 25 -6.82 0.14 -10.37
N LEU A 26 -6.29 0.64 -11.48
CA LEU A 26 -5.24 1.65 -11.53
C LEU A 26 -5.88 2.96 -11.98
N PHE A 27 -5.74 4.00 -11.17
CA PHE A 27 -6.12 5.36 -11.53
C PHE A 27 -4.92 6.27 -11.36
N HIS A 28 -4.62 7.05 -12.39
CA HIS A 28 -3.58 8.07 -12.36
C HIS A 28 -4.18 9.42 -11.96
N ASP A 29 -3.36 10.29 -11.36
CA ASP A 29 -3.68 11.69 -11.10
C ASP A 29 -4.96 11.91 -10.27
N VAL A 30 -5.34 10.94 -9.44
CA VAL A 30 -6.50 11.03 -8.53
C VAL A 30 -6.22 11.83 -7.25
N LEU A 31 -4.95 12.15 -6.99
CA LEU A 31 -4.51 13.00 -5.89
C LEU A 31 -3.75 14.18 -6.48
N SER A 32 -4.00 15.37 -5.93
CA SER A 32 -3.22 16.56 -6.23
C SER A 32 -1.81 16.46 -5.65
N THR A 33 -0.88 17.24 -6.22
CA THR A 33 0.49 17.32 -5.68
C THR A 33 0.48 17.86 -4.26
N GLU A 34 -0.39 18.82 -3.97
CA GLU A 34 -0.55 19.42 -2.65
C GLU A 34 -1.00 18.40 -1.60
N GLU A 35 -1.96 17.52 -1.92
CA GLU A 35 -2.42 16.45 -1.02
C GLU A 35 -1.28 15.46 -0.72
N ILE A 36 -0.53 15.05 -1.75
CA ILE A 36 0.61 14.14 -1.60
C ILE A 36 1.67 14.76 -0.68
N GLU A 37 2.07 16.01 -0.92
CA GLU A 37 3.10 16.68 -0.13
C GLU A 37 2.66 16.94 1.31
N ALA A 38 1.38 17.29 1.54
CA ALA A 38 0.83 17.45 2.88
C ALA A 38 0.90 16.14 3.68
N THR A 39 0.44 15.03 3.10
CA THR A 39 0.49 13.70 3.75
C THR A 39 1.93 13.24 3.99
N ARG A 40 2.86 13.48 3.05
CA ARG A 40 4.29 13.18 3.24
C ARG A 40 4.87 13.95 4.42
N GLY A 41 4.58 15.25 4.51
CA GLY A 41 5.04 16.08 5.62
C GLY A 41 4.48 15.65 6.98
N GLU A 42 3.26 15.11 7.03
CA GLU A 42 2.70 14.51 8.25
C GLU A 42 3.43 13.21 8.61
N LEU A 43 3.64 12.32 7.64
CA LEU A 43 4.34 11.06 7.84
C LEU A 43 5.78 11.28 8.33
N ASP A 44 6.50 12.24 7.75
CA ASP A 44 7.87 12.59 8.17
C ASP A 44 7.92 13.04 9.63
N ARG A 45 6.92 13.82 10.09
CA ARG A 45 6.83 14.23 11.50
C ARG A 45 6.57 13.05 12.42
N LEU A 46 5.69 12.13 12.01
CA LEU A 46 5.40 10.92 12.77
C LEU A 46 6.66 10.06 12.90
N ILE A 47 7.38 9.84 11.81
CA ILE A 47 8.65 9.09 11.80
C ILE A 47 9.68 9.77 12.70
N ALA A 48 9.84 11.10 12.60
CA ALA A 48 10.77 11.85 13.45
C ALA A 48 10.40 11.77 14.95
N ALA A 49 9.11 11.61 15.26
CA ALA A 49 8.61 11.44 16.61
C ALA A 49 8.62 9.98 17.09
N MET A 50 8.95 9.00 16.24
CA MET A 50 8.97 7.60 16.64
C MET A 50 10.00 7.35 17.74
N PRO A 51 9.64 6.59 18.79
CA PRO A 51 10.59 6.18 19.81
C PRO A 51 11.74 5.39 19.19
N LYS A 52 12.98 5.68 19.60
CA LYS A 52 14.18 4.95 19.14
C LYS A 52 14.17 3.48 19.56
N ARG A 53 13.39 3.15 20.59
CA ARG A 53 13.21 1.80 21.12
C ARG A 53 11.72 1.50 21.18
N GLN A 54 11.35 0.34 20.70
CA GLN A 54 9.99 -0.18 20.73
C GLN A 54 9.92 -1.40 21.64
N VAL A 55 8.80 -1.55 22.35
CA VAL A 55 8.53 -2.78 23.11
C VAL A 55 7.71 -3.70 22.21
N VAL A 56 8.27 -4.85 21.85
CA VAL A 56 7.59 -5.88 21.06
C VAL A 56 7.32 -7.10 21.91
N TYR A 57 6.18 -7.75 21.70
CA TYR A 57 5.88 -9.03 22.33
C TYR A 57 6.44 -10.17 21.47
N LYS A 58 7.46 -10.87 21.98
CA LYS A 58 8.14 -11.94 21.26
C LYS A 58 8.50 -13.07 22.22
N ASP A 59 8.27 -14.31 21.79
CA ASP A 59 8.55 -15.53 22.56
C ASP A 59 7.87 -15.56 23.95
N GLY A 60 6.69 -14.91 24.09
CA GLY A 60 5.92 -14.89 25.34
C GLY A 60 6.30 -13.77 26.32
N GLU A 61 7.19 -12.85 25.94
CA GLU A 61 7.61 -11.73 26.80
C GLU A 61 7.70 -10.41 26.01
N ASN A 62 7.59 -9.29 26.73
CA ASN A 62 7.87 -7.96 26.19
C ASN A 62 9.37 -7.72 26.12
N ARG A 63 9.89 -7.36 24.94
CA ARG A 63 11.30 -7.04 24.72
C ARG A 63 11.44 -5.64 24.12
N GLU A 64 12.35 -4.85 24.67
CA GLU A 64 12.78 -3.60 24.02
C GLU A 64 13.72 -3.92 22.85
N VAL A 65 13.35 -3.48 21.67
CA VAL A 65 14.15 -3.55 20.45
C VAL A 65 14.39 -2.15 19.91
N ASP A 66 15.48 -1.94 19.19
CA ASP A 66 15.65 -0.72 18.40
C ASP A 66 14.61 -0.72 17.27
N ALA A 67 14.07 0.47 16.98
CA ALA A 67 13.05 0.68 15.95
C ALA A 67 13.60 0.52 14.52
#